data_AF-A0AAW2UE31-F1
#
_entry.id   AF-A0AAW2UE31-F1
#
_cell.length_a   1.000
_cell.length_b   1.000
_cell.length_c   1.000
_cell.angle_alpha   90.00
_cell.angle_beta   90.00
_cell.angle_gamma   90.00
#
_symmetry.space_group_name_H-M   'P 1'
#
loop_
_entity.id
_entity.type
_entity.pdbx_description
1 polymer ?
#
loop_
_entity_poly.entity_id
_entity_poly.type
_entity_poly.pdbx_seq_one_letter_code
_entity_poly.pdbx_strand_id
1 'polypeptide(L)'
;MVAAMRNSPDSMTMSSLKDHIDPNLMDLYPHDCLFKMAMLAKQCVDDDPILRPDMKQVVISLSQILLSSVEWEATLAGNSQVFSGLVQGR
;
A
#
# COMPACT_ATOMS: atom_id res chain seq x y z
N MET A 1 15.37 -1.24 6.45
CA MET A 1 13.97 -1.53 6.03
C MET A 1 13.79 -2.96 5.55
N VAL A 2 14.52 -3.45 4.54
CA VAL A 2 14.38 -4.84 4.03
C VAL A 2 14.52 -5.92 5.13
N ALA A 3 15.50 -5.78 6.03
CA ALA A 3 15.67 -6.70 7.16
C ALA A 3 14.51 -6.63 8.18
N ALA A 4 13.87 -5.47 8.35
CA ALA A 4 12.71 -5.31 9.24
C ALA A 4 11.46 -6.01 8.66
N MET A 5 11.31 -5.93 7.33
CA MET A 5 10.22 -6.59 6.60
C MET A 5 10.36 -8.12 6.61
N ARG A 6 11.60 -8.63 6.55
CA ARG A 6 11.91 -10.07 6.62
C ARG A 6 11.73 -10.68 8.00
N ASN A 7 12.11 -9.97 9.04
CA ASN A 7 12.08 -10.47 10.42
C ASN A 7 10.74 -10.20 11.13
N SER A 8 9.78 -9.54 10.47
CA SER A 8 8.48 -9.29 11.06
C SER A 8 7.68 -10.59 11.16
N PRO A 9 7.07 -10.89 12.33
CA PRO A 9 6.22 -12.08 12.49
C PRO A 9 5.11 -12.11 11.44
N ASP A 10 4.59 -13.30 11.14
CA ASP A 10 3.57 -13.52 10.09
C ASP A 10 2.33 -12.65 10.26
N SER A 11 2.03 -12.25 11.50
CA SER A 11 1.07 -11.20 11.81
C SER A 11 1.77 -9.83 11.81
N MET A 12 1.89 -9.23 10.63
CA MET A 12 2.28 -7.83 10.54
C MET A 12 1.12 -6.99 11.07
N THR A 13 1.26 -6.43 12.27
CA THR A 13 0.21 -5.62 12.88
C THR A 13 0.34 -4.17 12.43
N MET A 14 -0.78 -3.45 12.34
CA MET A 14 -0.83 -2.00 12.13
C MET A 14 0.10 -1.23 13.08
N SER A 15 0.15 -1.67 14.33
CA SER A 15 1.04 -1.13 15.37
C SER A 15 2.52 -1.26 15.02
N SER A 16 2.98 -2.44 14.59
CA SER A 16 4.37 -2.64 14.18
C SER A 16 4.75 -1.92 12.88
N LEU A 17 3.77 -1.63 12.02
CA LEU A 17 4.01 -0.89 10.77
C LEU A 17 4.35 0.57 11.03
N LYS A 18 3.71 1.19 12.03
CA LYS A 18 3.84 2.63 12.33
C LYS A 18 5.29 3.04 12.59
N ASP A 19 6.08 2.16 13.21
CA ASP A 19 7.51 2.39 13.51
C ASP A 19 8.41 2.39 12.26
N HIS A 20 7.88 1.96 11.12
CA HIS A 20 8.59 1.86 9.85
C HIS A 20 8.09 2.83 8.78
N ILE A 21 7.10 3.68 9.12
CA ILE A 21 6.55 4.69 8.21
C ILE A 21 7.38 5.96 8.26
N ASP A 22 7.52 6.63 7.11
CA ASP A 22 8.15 7.95 7.05
C ASP A 22 7.40 8.94 7.96
N PRO A 23 8.04 9.47 9.02
CA PRO A 23 7.42 10.43 9.92
C PRO A 23 6.92 11.70 9.21
N ASN A 24 7.51 12.05 8.06
CA ASN A 24 7.11 13.21 7.26
C ASN A 24 5.72 13.06 6.63
N LEU A 25 5.17 11.84 6.56
CA LEU A 25 3.80 11.62 6.11
C LEU A 25 2.75 12.10 7.13
N MET A 26 3.15 12.40 8.38
CA MET A 26 2.28 12.99 9.41
C MET A 26 0.93 12.27 9.64
N ASP A 27 0.91 10.94 9.47
CA ASP A 27 -0.32 10.11 9.54
C ASP A 27 -1.39 10.47 8.48
N LEU A 28 -1.01 11.22 7.45
CA LEU A 28 -1.86 11.65 6.33
C LEU A 28 -1.87 10.60 5.22
N TYR A 29 -2.33 9.39 5.54
CA TYR A 29 -2.49 8.32 4.57
C TYR A 29 -3.62 7.35 4.96
N PRO A 30 -4.22 6.66 3.98
CA PRO A 30 -5.18 5.61 4.27
C PRO A 30 -4.47 4.39 4.86
N HIS A 31 -4.87 3.99 6.06
CA HIS A 31 -4.25 2.88 6.79
C HIS A 31 -4.39 1.54 6.04
N ASP A 32 -5.52 1.29 5.40
CA ASP A 32 -5.72 0.08 4.59
C ASP A 32 -4.77 0.01 3.39
N CYS A 33 -4.50 1.16 2.75
CA CYS A 33 -3.55 1.23 1.64
C CYS A 33 -2.12 0.96 2.12
N LEU A 34 -1.76 1.52 3.29
CA LEU A 34 -0.48 1.25 3.92
C LEU A 34 -0.29 -0.24 4.22
N PHE A 35 -1.30 -0.88 4.80
CA PHE A 35 -1.25 -2.30 5.12
C PHE A 35 -1.03 -3.17 3.87
N LYS A 36 -1.80 -2.91 2.81
CA LYS A 36 -1.67 -3.62 1.53
C LYS A 36 -0.30 -3.40 0.89
N MET A 37 0.23 -2.18 0.95
CA MET A 37 1.57 -1.85 0.45
C MET A 37 2.65 -2.61 1.22
N ALA A 38 2.55 -2.65 2.55
CA ALA A 38 3.50 -3.37 3.37
C ALA A 38 3.46 -4.89 3.14
N MET A 39 2.26 -5.47 2.99
CA MET A 39 2.13 -6.88 2.62
C MET A 39 2.78 -7.18 1.26
N LEU A 40 2.51 -6.35 0.25
CA LEU A 40 3.12 -6.52 -1.07
C LEU A 40 4.64 -6.42 -0.99
N ALA A 41 5.15 -5.43 -0.28
CA ALA A 41 6.59 -5.26 -0.10
C ALA A 41 7.23 -6.42 0.68
N LYS A 42 6.52 -7.04 1.66
CA LYS A 42 6.98 -8.25 2.37
C LYS A 42 7.13 -9.42 1.39
N GLN A 43 6.13 -9.65 0.54
CA GLN A 43 6.17 -10.70 -0.50
C GLN A 43 7.29 -10.46 -1.52
N CYS A 44 7.54 -9.21 -1.93
CA CYS A 44 8.61 -8.88 -2.87
C CYS A 44 10.02 -9.20 -2.34
N VAL A 45 10.22 -9.20 -1.02
CA VAL A 45 11.53 -9.45 -0.39
C VAL A 45 11.65 -10.80 0.29
N ASP A 46 10.70 -11.71 0.03
CA ASP A 46 10.67 -13.05 0.58
C ASP A 46 11.99 -13.80 0.31
N ASP A 47 12.42 -14.62 1.26
CA ASP A 47 13.62 -15.43 1.11
C ASP A 47 13.44 -16.52 0.06
N ASP A 48 12.23 -17.06 -0.06
CA ASP A 48 11.89 -18.02 -1.12
C ASP A 48 11.52 -17.27 -2.41
N PRO A 49 12.30 -17.40 -3.50
CA PRO A 49 11.99 -16.78 -4.77
C PRO A 49 10.64 -17.21 -5.37
N ILE A 50 10.14 -18.39 -4.99
CA ILE A 50 8.86 -18.93 -5.48
C ILE A 50 7.67 -18.16 -4.89
N LEU A 51 7.83 -17.62 -3.68
CA LEU A 51 6.78 -16.83 -3.00
C LEU A 51 6.75 -15.37 -3.46
N ARG A 52 7.77 -14.91 -4.19
CA ARG A 52 7.82 -13.55 -4.71
C ARG A 52 6.81 -13.37 -5.85
N PRO A 53 6.04 -12.28 -5.85
CA PRO A 53 5.06 -12.02 -6.89
C PRO A 53 5.74 -11.69 -8.23
N ASP A 54 5.08 -12.05 -9.33
CA ASP A 54 5.48 -11.58 -10.66
C ASP A 54 5.26 -10.06 -10.79
N MET A 55 6.06 -9.38 -11.61
CA MET A 55 5.93 -7.94 -11.80
C MET A 55 4.54 -7.51 -12.28
N LYS A 56 3.81 -8.36 -13.02
CA LYS A 56 2.42 -8.12 -13.38
C LYS A 56 1.54 -8.03 -12.14
N GLN A 57 1.70 -8.95 -11.18
CA GLN A 57 0.93 -8.94 -9.94
C GLN A 57 1.28 -7.70 -9.10
N VAL A 58 2.56 -7.35 -9.00
CA VAL A 58 3.02 -6.13 -8.31
C VAL A 58 2.35 -4.89 -8.88
N VAL A 59 2.36 -4.72 -10.21
CA VAL A 59 1.75 -3.55 -10.87
C VAL A 59 0.24 -3.50 -10.66
N ILE A 60 -0.45 -4.64 -10.72
CA ILE A 60 -1.90 -4.71 -10.47
C ILE A 60 -2.22 -4.29 -9.03
N SER A 61 -1.52 -4.86 -8.05
CA SER A 61 -1.72 -4.54 -6.63
C SER A 61 -1.43 -3.07 -6.34
N LEU A 62 -0.34 -2.51 -6.87
CA LEU A 62 -0.03 -1.08 -6.73
C LEU A 62 -1.08 -0.18 -7.38
N SER A 63 -1.61 -0.58 -8.54
CA SER A 63 -2.67 0.19 -9.22
C SER A 63 -3.95 0.25 -8.37
N GLN A 64 -4.30 -0.85 -7.72
CA GLN A 64 -5.45 -0.90 -6.81
C GLN A 64 -5.22 -0.06 -5.55
N ILE A 65 -4.02 -0.13 -4.96
CA ILE A 65 -3.64 0.70 -3.80
C ILE A 65 -3.71 2.18 -4.15
N LEU A 66 -3.18 2.58 -5.31
CA LEU A 66 -3.23 3.96 -5.79
C LEU A 66 -4.67 4.44 -6.00
N LEU A 67 -5.53 3.61 -6.61
CA LEU A 67 -6.94 3.97 -6.80
C LEU A 67 -7.62 4.23 -5.44
N SER A 68 -7.44 3.33 -4.48
CA SER A 68 -7.99 3.48 -3.13
C SER A 68 -7.43 4.70 -2.38
N SER A 69 -6.16 5.05 -2.58
CA SER A 69 -5.58 6.25 -1.93
C SER A 69 -6.17 7.54 -2.52
N VAL A 70 -6.36 7.58 -3.83
CA VAL A 70 -6.98 8.71 -4.53
C VAL A 70 -8.46 8.88 -4.12
N GLU A 71 -9.19 7.77 -4.01
CA GLU A 71 -10.57 7.79 -3.49
C GLU A 71 -10.62 8.34 -2.07
N TRP A 72 -9.71 7.89 -1.19
CA TRP A 72 -9.61 8.40 0.18
C TRP A 72 -9.34 9.91 0.22
N GLU A 73 -8.40 10.41 -0.58
CA GLU A 73 -8.13 11.86 -0.69
C GLU A 73 -9.38 12.64 -1.13
N ALA A 74 -10.15 12.11 -2.08
CA ALA A 74 -11.38 12.72 -2.55
C ALA A 74 -12.46 12.77 -1.44
N THR A 75 -12.52 11.77 -0.55
CA THR A 75 -13.44 11.80 0.60
C THR A 75 -13.09 12.88 1.62
N LEU A 76 -11.80 13.17 1.81
CA LEU A 76 -11.33 14.23 2.71
C LEU A 76 -11.61 15.64 2.17
N ALA A 77 -11.55 15.82 0.85
CA ALA A 77 -11.76 17.13 0.20
C ALA A 77 -13.24 17.55 0.08
N GLY A 78 -14.19 16.69 0.49
CA GLY A 78 -15.59 17.07 0.69
C GLY A 78 -16.47 17.24 -0.55
N ASN A 79 -16.10 16.74 -1.75
CA ASN A 79 -17.04 16.77 -2.89
C ASN A 79 -16.77 15.67 -3.94
N SER A 80 -17.66 14.67 -4.02
CA SER A 80 -17.45 13.39 -4.72
C SER A 80 -17.57 13.42 -6.26
N GLN A 81 -17.55 14.58 -6.91
CA GLN A 81 -17.86 14.69 -8.35
C GLN A 81 -16.64 14.92 -9.27
N VAL A 82 -15.42 15.02 -8.73
CA VAL A 82 -14.24 15.37 -9.54
C VAL A 82 -13.54 14.15 -10.19
N PHE A 83 -13.80 12.92 -9.72
CA PHE A 83 -13.00 11.75 -10.09
C PHE A 83 -13.63 10.75 -11.08
N SER A 84 -14.85 11.00 -11.57
CA SER A 84 -15.47 10.10 -12.57
C SER A 84 -14.68 9.98 -13.88
N GLY A 85 -13.73 10.90 -14.15
CA GLY A 85 -12.91 10.91 -15.37
C GLY A 85 -11.60 10.12 -15.30
N LEU A 86 -11.10 9.75 -14.12
CA LEU A 86 -9.80 9.05 -13.99
C LEU A 86 -9.91 7.54 -14.23
N VAL A 87 -11.12 6.98 -14.13
CA VAL A 87 -11.39 5.56 -14.44
C VAL A 87 -11.74 5.36 -15.93
N GLN A 88 -12.07 6.42 -16.67
CA GLN A 88 -12.56 6.32 -18.05
C GLN A 88 -11.47 6.40 -19.13
N GLY A 89 -10.20 6.49 -18.73
CA GLY A 89 -9.06 6.63 -19.63
C GLY A 89 -8.03 5.51 -19.51
N ARG A 90 -8.42 4.27 -19.78
CA ARG A 90 -7.51 3.18 -20.19
C ARG A 90 -8.22 2.19 -21.08
#